data_AF-A0A2K2DR15-F1
#
_entry.id   AF-A0A2K2DR15-F1
#
_cell.length_a   1.000
_cell.length_b   1.000
_cell.length_c   1.000
_cell.angle_alpha   90.00
_cell.angle_beta   90.00
_cell.angle_gamma   90.00
#
_symmetry.space_group_name_H-M   'P 1'
#
loop_
_entity.id
_entity.type
_entity.pdbx_description
1 polymer ?
#
loop_
_entity_poly.entity_id
_entity_poly.type
_entity_poly.pdbx_seq_one_letter_code
_entity_poly.pdbx_strand_id
1 'polypeptide(L)'
;MSRVSLEGKSTGRRFFGCPFEEMEDCGYVYWIDPKWPAYMENALSELWGRVESTPYFSAQDVMFMVQDLKKLSAEKSKAVDEKMKLELKIVDMVHEMSRLQSRKGGHFFAGCRNMKIGS
;
A
#
# COMPACT_ATOMS: atom_id res chain seq x y z
N MET A 1 13.83 38.07 27.10
CA MET A 1 12.81 37.72 26.09
C MET A 1 12.37 36.28 26.33
N SER A 2 11.07 35.98 26.38
CA SER A 2 10.57 34.61 26.56
C SER A 2 10.52 33.87 25.22
N ARG A 3 10.85 32.57 25.21
CA ARG A 3 10.73 31.67 24.05
C ARG A 3 9.53 30.75 24.20
N VAL A 4 9.09 30.12 23.11
CA VAL A 4 8.00 29.12 23.09
C VAL A 4 8.58 27.77 22.72
N SER A 5 8.22 26.73 23.46
CA SER A 5 8.56 25.35 23.12
C SER A 5 7.76 24.92 21.89
N LEU A 6 8.46 24.47 20.86
CA LEU A 6 7.82 24.01 19.62
C LEU A 6 7.57 22.51 19.64
N GLU A 7 8.35 21.74 20.40
CA GLU A 7 8.41 20.28 20.30
C GLU A 7 7.96 19.55 21.57
N GLY A 8 7.52 18.31 21.39
CA GLY A 8 7.15 17.38 22.45
C GLY A 8 5.92 17.79 23.27
N LYS A 9 5.81 17.25 24.49
CA LYS A 9 4.66 17.49 25.37
C LYS A 9 4.54 18.93 25.90
N SER A 10 5.56 19.76 25.70
CA SER A 10 5.57 21.16 26.12
C SER A 10 5.22 22.12 24.98
N THR A 11 4.90 21.63 23.78
CA THR A 11 4.54 22.47 22.64
C THR A 11 3.53 23.56 23.03
N GLY A 12 3.84 24.79 22.63
CA GLY A 12 3.06 25.99 22.91
C GLY A 12 3.34 26.66 24.26
N ARG A 13 4.10 26.04 25.17
CA ARG A 13 4.43 26.63 26.49
C ARG A 13 5.61 27.59 26.40
N ARG A 14 5.55 28.69 27.14
CA ARG A 14 6.63 29.68 27.21
C ARG A 14 7.64 29.37 28.31
N PHE A 15 8.90 29.69 28.02
CA PHE A 15 10.02 29.55 28.95
C PHE A 15 11.06 30.67 28.77
N PHE A 16 11.86 30.89 29.81
CA PHE A 16 13.13 31.62 29.70
C PHE A 16 14.26 30.59 29.55
N GLY A 17 15.06 30.75 28.50
CA GLY A 17 16.25 29.94 28.26
C GLY A 17 17.53 30.71 28.56
N CYS A 18 18.67 30.04 28.36
CA CYS A 18 19.99 30.65 28.49
C CYS A 18 20.12 31.89 27.56
N PRO A 19 20.64 33.03 28.06
CA PRO A 19 20.91 34.20 27.22
C PRO A 19 22.16 34.04 26.34
N PHE A 20 23.02 33.08 26.66
CA PHE A 20 24.22 32.76 25.89
C PHE A 20 23.90 31.60 24.94
N GLU A 21 23.50 31.91 23.71
CA GLU A 21 23.15 30.90 22.68
C GLU A 21 24.40 30.30 21.99
N GLU A 22 25.58 30.93 22.13
CA GLU A 22 26.80 30.60 21.36
C GLU A 22 27.78 29.64 22.06
N MET A 23 27.55 29.31 23.33
CA MET A 23 28.25 28.22 24.02
C MET A 23 27.21 27.16 24.39
N GLU A 24 27.64 25.90 24.44
CA GLU A 24 26.87 24.71 24.85
C GLU A 24 25.62 25.02 25.66
N ASP A 25 24.48 24.43 25.26
CA ASP A 25 23.20 24.59 25.94
C ASP A 25 23.39 24.48 27.45
N CYS A 26 23.28 25.62 28.15
CA CYS A 26 23.60 25.70 29.57
C CYS A 26 22.58 24.96 30.44
N GLY A 27 21.58 24.30 29.83
CA GLY A 27 20.59 23.44 30.46
C GLY A 27 19.58 24.20 31.34
N TYR A 28 19.72 25.53 31.43
CA TYR A 28 18.85 26.38 32.22
C TYR A 28 17.57 26.71 31.46
N VAL A 29 16.45 26.17 31.95
CA VAL A 29 15.10 26.45 31.45
C VAL A 29 14.18 26.78 32.63
N TYR A 30 13.57 27.95 32.59
CA TYR A 30 12.52 28.34 33.53
C TYR A 30 11.18 28.46 32.81
N TRP A 31 10.20 27.62 33.18
CA TRP A 31 8.88 27.62 32.57
C TRP A 31 8.00 28.75 33.13
N ILE A 32 7.40 29.53 32.23
CA ILE A 32 6.49 30.62 32.57
C ILE A 32 5.07 30.07 32.72
N ASP A 33 4.64 29.29 31.74
CA ASP A 33 3.30 28.73 31.72
C ASP A 33 3.26 27.42 32.53
N PRO A 34 2.15 27.12 33.21
CA PRO A 34 1.99 25.86 33.94
C PRO A 34 2.10 24.67 32.98
N LYS A 35 2.35 23.49 33.55
CA LYS A 35 2.26 22.25 32.77
C LYS A 35 0.87 22.09 32.18
N TRP A 36 0.81 21.48 31.01
CA TRP A 36 -0.48 21.14 30.43
C TRP A 36 -1.20 20.12 31.33
N PRO A 37 -2.53 20.14 31.34
CA PRO A 37 -3.30 19.04 31.92
C PRO A 37 -2.89 17.71 31.25
N ALA A 38 -3.00 16.61 31.99
CA ALA A 38 -2.54 15.30 31.53
C ALA A 38 -3.13 14.88 30.16
N TYR A 39 -4.40 15.19 29.90
CA TYR A 39 -5.03 14.88 28.60
C TYR A 39 -4.34 15.59 27.43
N MET A 40 -3.84 16.81 27.66
CA MET A 40 -3.19 17.60 26.62
C MET A 40 -1.72 17.20 26.47
N GLU A 41 -1.00 16.90 27.56
CA GLU A 41 0.35 16.31 27.44
C GLU A 41 0.31 15.00 26.65
N ASN A 42 -0.68 14.13 26.91
CA ASN A 42 -0.85 12.87 26.18
C ASN A 42 -1.16 13.09 24.71
N ALA A 43 -2.07 14.00 24.38
CA ALA A 43 -2.41 14.33 23.00
C ALA A 43 -1.19 14.89 22.24
N LEU A 44 -0.43 15.78 22.86
CA LEU A 44 0.80 16.33 22.27
C LEU A 44 1.86 15.24 22.07
N SER A 45 2.07 14.37 23.06
CA SER A 45 3.00 13.24 22.93
C SER A 45 2.61 12.28 21.81
N GLU A 46 1.33 11.97 21.66
CA GLU A 46 0.86 11.12 20.57
C GLU A 46 1.08 11.78 19.20
N LEU A 47 0.75 13.07 19.07
CA LEU A 47 0.96 13.82 17.84
C LEU A 47 2.45 13.87 17.45
N TRP A 48 3.34 14.16 18.40
CA TRP A 48 4.78 14.17 18.15
C TRP A 48 5.31 12.77 17.82
N GLY A 49 4.85 11.73 18.51
CA GLY A 49 5.19 10.36 18.17
C GLY A 49 4.81 10.01 16.72
N ARG A 50 3.65 10.50 16.23
CA ARG A 50 3.27 10.33 14.83
C ARG A 50 4.19 11.10 13.89
N VAL A 51 4.52 12.36 14.20
CA VAL A 51 5.43 13.18 13.38
C VAL A 51 6.81 12.53 13.28
N GLU A 52 7.37 12.09 14.41
CA GLU A 52 8.66 11.41 14.47
C GLU A 52 8.65 10.05 13.74
N SER A 53 7.54 9.32 13.80
CA SER A 53 7.37 8.04 13.08
C SER A 53 7.10 8.21 11.58
N THR A 54 6.67 9.40 11.14
CA THR A 54 6.35 9.65 9.74
C THR A 54 7.65 9.92 9.01
N PRO A 55 8.04 9.09 8.01
CA PRO A 55 9.22 9.39 7.22
C PRO A 55 9.01 10.72 6.50
N TYR A 56 9.94 11.65 6.70
CA TYR A 56 9.95 12.89 5.93
C TYR A 56 10.44 12.57 4.53
N PHE A 57 9.53 12.54 3.56
CA PHE A 57 9.88 12.38 2.16
C PHE A 57 10.07 13.75 1.53
N SER A 58 11.20 13.96 0.87
CA SER A 58 11.39 15.15 0.04
C SER A 58 10.42 15.11 -1.16
N ALA A 59 10.17 16.27 -1.78
CA ALA A 59 9.39 16.33 -3.01
C ALA A 59 10.01 15.45 -4.12
N GLN A 60 11.34 15.33 -4.14
CA GLN A 60 12.07 14.45 -5.05
C GLN A 60 11.75 12.97 -4.79
N ASP A 61 11.76 12.51 -3.54
CA ASP A 61 11.43 11.13 -3.18
C ASP A 61 10.02 10.76 -3.62
N VAL A 62 9.06 11.65 -3.38
CA VAL A 62 7.67 11.48 -3.82
C VAL A 62 7.60 11.39 -5.35
N MET A 63 8.35 12.22 -6.05
CA MET A 63 8.37 12.21 -7.51
C MET A 63 8.93 10.89 -8.08
N PHE A 64 9.99 10.34 -7.50
CA PHE A 64 10.53 9.03 -7.87
C PHE A 64 9.51 7.92 -7.62
N MET A 65 8.88 7.89 -6.44
CA MET A 65 7.84 6.91 -6.12
C MET A 65 6.67 6.97 -7.12
N VAL A 66 6.23 8.17 -7.50
CA VAL A 66 5.17 8.36 -8.50
C VAL A 66 5.59 7.84 -9.88
N GLN A 67 6.85 8.02 -10.28
CA GLN A 67 7.35 7.47 -11.55
C GLN A 67 7.34 5.94 -11.55
N ASP A 68 7.78 5.32 -10.46
CA ASP A 68 7.79 3.86 -10.33
C ASP A 68 6.37 3.29 -10.28
N LEU A 69 5.45 3.95 -9.57
CA LEU A 69 4.03 3.60 -9.58
C LEU A 69 3.43 3.66 -10.99
N LYS A 70 3.80 4.66 -11.79
CA LYS A 70 3.35 4.75 -13.19
C LYS A 70 3.86 3.59 -14.04
N LYS A 71 5.14 3.22 -13.91
CA LYS A 71 5.73 2.07 -14.61
C LYS A 71 5.03 0.78 -14.23
N LEU A 72 4.89 0.52 -12.92
CA LEU A 72 4.19 -0.64 -12.38
C LEU A 72 2.73 -0.70 -12.85
N SER A 73 2.04 0.44 -12.91
CA SER A 73 0.68 0.51 -13.44
C SER A 73 0.60 0.13 -14.93
N ALA A 74 1.56 0.56 -15.74
CA ALA A 74 1.61 0.23 -17.16
C ALA A 74 1.92 -1.26 -17.38
N GLU A 75 2.86 -1.81 -16.62
CA GLU A 75 3.17 -3.25 -16.64
C GLU A 75 1.96 -4.08 -16.20
N LYS A 76 1.27 -3.66 -15.14
CA LYS A 76 0.03 -4.30 -14.67
C LYS A 76 -1.05 -4.31 -15.75
N SER A 77 -1.23 -3.21 -16.48
CA SER A 77 -2.20 -3.15 -17.59
C SER A 77 -1.89 -4.19 -18.67
N LYS A 78 -0.62 -4.26 -19.11
CA LYS A 78 -0.20 -5.25 -20.12
C LYS A 78 -0.41 -6.69 -19.64
N ALA A 79 -0.10 -6.97 -18.37
CA ALA A 79 -0.29 -8.29 -17.79
C ALA A 79 -1.78 -8.68 -17.73
N VAL A 80 -2.66 -7.73 -17.43
CA VAL A 80 -4.12 -7.95 -17.45
C VAL A 80 -4.60 -8.27 -18.87
N ASP A 81 -4.11 -7.55 -19.89
CA ASP A 81 -4.47 -7.80 -21.29
C ASP A 81 -4.03 -9.19 -21.75
N GLU A 82 -2.80 -9.60 -21.42
CA GLU A 82 -2.28 -10.94 -21.76
C GLU A 82 -3.05 -12.05 -21.03
N LYS A 83 -3.40 -11.84 -19.75
CA LYS A 83 -4.23 -12.78 -19.01
C LYS A 83 -5.59 -12.97 -19.70
N MET A 84 -6.24 -11.89 -20.13
CA MET A 84 -7.54 -11.97 -20.81
C MET A 84 -7.46 -12.74 -22.13
N LYS A 85 -6.37 -12.56 -22.91
CA LYS A 85 -6.14 -13.36 -24.13
C LYS A 85 -5.99 -14.85 -23.83
N LEU A 86 -5.31 -15.21 -22.74
CA LEU A 86 -5.17 -16.60 -22.33
C LEU A 86 -6.50 -17.21 -21.86
N GLU A 87 -7.30 -16.45 -21.11
CA GLU A 87 -8.64 -16.89 -20.68
C GLU A 87 -9.55 -17.17 -21.88
N LEU A 88 -9.53 -16.32 -22.91
CA LEU A 88 -10.27 -16.58 -24.16
C LEU A 88 -9.82 -17.87 -24.86
N LYS A 89 -8.49 -18.11 -24.96
CA LYS A 89 -7.96 -19.35 -25.55
C LYS A 89 -8.36 -20.59 -24.76
N ILE A 90 -8.41 -20.49 -23.42
CA ILE A 90 -8.87 -21.60 -22.57
C ILE A 90 -10.33 -21.91 -22.87
N VAL A 91 -11.20 -20.91 -22.99
CA VAL A 91 -12.61 -21.11 -23.35
C VAL A 91 -12.75 -21.80 -24.70
N ASP A 92 -12.02 -21.36 -25.72
CA ASP A 92 -12.04 -21.96 -27.06
C ASP A 92 -11.58 -23.42 -27.03
N MET A 93 -10.47 -23.70 -26.33
CA MET A 93 -9.95 -25.06 -26.16
C MET A 93 -10.93 -25.98 -25.43
N VAL A 94 -11.56 -25.49 -24.36
CA VAL A 94 -12.56 -26.26 -23.60
C VAL A 94 -13.77 -26.58 -24.48
N HIS A 95 -14.24 -25.61 -25.26
CA HIS A 95 -15.36 -25.80 -26.17
C HIS A 95 -15.03 -26.84 -27.28
N GLU A 96 -13.84 -26.78 -27.86
CA GLU A 96 -13.41 -27.76 -28.87
C GLU A 96 -13.24 -29.16 -28.25
N MET A 97 -12.71 -29.26 -27.04
CA MET A 97 -12.65 -30.51 -26.27
C MET A 97 -14.04 -31.13 -26.06
N SER A 98 -15.04 -30.32 -25.69
CA SER A 98 -16.44 -30.79 -25.54
C SER A 98 -17.04 -31.30 -26.86
N ARG A 99 -16.73 -30.66 -27.99
CA ARG A 99 -17.14 -31.13 -29.33
C ARG A 99 -16.52 -32.48 -29.68
N LEU A 100 -15.23 -32.65 -29.43
CA LEU A 100 -14.52 -33.90 -29.71
C LEU A 100 -15.04 -35.07 -28.84
N GLN A 101 -15.36 -34.81 -27.58
CA GLN A 101 -16.00 -35.81 -26.70
C GLN A 101 -17.37 -36.24 -27.24
N SER A 102 -18.18 -35.28 -27.71
CA SER A 102 -19.49 -35.57 -28.31
C SER A 102 -19.38 -36.43 -29.59
N ARG A 103 -18.37 -36.17 -30.45
CA ARG A 103 -18.10 -36.97 -31.65
C ARG A 103 -17.63 -38.40 -31.33
N LYS A 104 -16.78 -38.57 -30.33
CA LYS A 104 -16.32 -39.91 -29.88
C LYS A 104 -17.45 -40.72 -29.24
N GLY A 105 -18.34 -40.08 -28.48
CA GLY A 105 -19.56 -40.71 -27.97
C GLY A 105 -20.51 -41.17 -29.08
N GLY A 106 -20.65 -40.40 -30.16
CA GLY A 106 -21.47 -40.78 -31.33
C GLY A 106 -20.87 -41.91 -32.19
N HIS A 107 -19.54 -41.98 -32.32
CA HIS A 107 -18.86 -43.02 -33.11
C HIS A 107 -18.94 -44.41 -32.46
N PHE A 108 -19.04 -44.48 -31.12
CA PHE A 108 -19.23 -45.74 -30.39
C PHE A 108 -20.61 -46.37 -30.67
N PHE A 109 -21.67 -45.56 -30.78
CA PHE A 109 -23.02 -46.04 -31.11
C PHE A 109 -23.24 -46.38 -32.60
N ALA A 110 -22.41 -45.86 -33.51
CA ALA A 110 -22.48 -46.20 -34.94
C ALA A 110 -21.85 -47.57 -35.25
N GLY A 111 -20.81 -47.98 -34.51
CA GLY A 111 -20.13 -49.28 -34.67
C GLY A 111 -20.96 -50.50 -34.25
N CYS A 112 -21.93 -50.33 -33.34
CA CYS A 112 -22.76 -51.44 -32.86
C CYS A 112 -23.97 -51.80 -33.76
N ARG A 113 -24.24 -51.05 -34.84
CA ARG A 113 -25.41 -51.32 -35.72
C ARG A 113 -25.17 -52.34 -36.85
N ASN A 114 -23.94 -52.84 -37.01
CA ASN A 114 -23.60 -53.80 -38.07
C ASN A 114 -23.36 -55.24 -37.59
N MET A 115 -23.64 -55.58 -36.33
CA MET A 115 -23.61 -56.96 -35.88
C MET A 115 -24.94 -57.64 -36.20
N LYS A 116 -25.07 -58.12 -37.45
CA LYS A 116 -26.11 -59.08 -37.85
C LYS A 116 -25.98 -60.31 -36.94
N ILE A 117 -26.96 -60.51 -36.07
CA ILE A 117 -27.18 -61.79 -35.39
C ILE A 117 -27.74 -62.72 -36.46
N GLY A 118 -26.93 -63.68 -36.89
CA GLY A 118 -27.33 -64.77 -37.76
C GLY A 118 -27.87 -65.94 -36.94
N SER A 119 -28.78 -66.68 -37.60
CA SER A 119 -29.59 -67.84 -37.18
C SER A 119 -30.86 -67.52 -36.41
#